data_AF-A0A957I2K8-F1
#
_entry.id   AF-A0A957I2K8-F1
#
_cell.length_a   1.000
_cell.length_b   1.000
_cell.length_c   1.000
_cell.angle_alpha   90.00
_cell.angle_beta   90.00
_cell.angle_gamma   90.00
#
_symmetry.space_group_name_H-M   'P 1'
#
loop_
_entity.id
_entity.type
_entity.pdbx_description
1 polymer ?
#
loop_
_entity_poly.entity_id
_entity_poly.type
_entity_poly.pdbx_seq_one_letter_code
_entity_poly.pdbx_strand_id
1 'polypeptide(L)'
;MSTDNGMWQREQVVGLPITHQGIRLTPQSEAISLRWSSGVESGFAAIWHRPTALLVEQEGETSHIPIPDVTRQVQIALWGLATFFSLIAWLLARRRASKA
;
A
#
# COMPACT_ATOMS: atom_id res chain seq x y z
N MET A 1 -15.57 -0.59 -8.89
CA MET A 1 -15.09 -0.97 -10.24
C MET A 1 -13.86 -1.84 -10.05
N SER A 2 -14.03 -3.17 -10.11
CA SER A 2 -12.97 -4.15 -9.86
C SER A 2 -12.11 -4.28 -11.11
N THR A 3 -10.80 -4.01 -11.00
CA THR A 3 -9.85 -4.27 -12.09
C THR A 3 -9.25 -5.65 -11.84
N ASP A 4 -9.87 -6.67 -12.42
CA ASP A 4 -9.49 -8.07 -12.22
C ASP A 4 -8.47 -8.51 -13.28
N ASN A 5 -7.22 -8.66 -12.85
CA ASN A 5 -6.15 -9.23 -13.65
C ASN A 5 -5.52 -10.43 -12.91
N GLY A 6 -6.30 -11.36 -12.35
CA GLY A 6 -5.90 -12.73 -11.95
C GLY A 6 -4.85 -12.91 -10.82
N MET A 7 -3.90 -11.98 -10.65
CA MET A 7 -2.82 -11.97 -9.67
C MET A 7 -3.03 -10.92 -8.57
N TRP A 8 -3.74 -9.83 -8.87
CA TRP A 8 -3.94 -8.71 -7.96
C TRP A 8 -5.43 -8.38 -7.89
N GLN A 9 -6.00 -8.35 -6.68
CA GLN A 9 -7.35 -7.86 -6.46
C GLN A 9 -7.33 -6.74 -5.43
N ARG A 10 -8.13 -5.72 -5.70
CA ARG A 10 -8.32 -4.56 -4.83
C ARG A 10 -9.77 -4.48 -4.43
N GLU A 11 -10.03 -4.46 -3.14
CA GLU A 11 -11.37 -4.40 -2.56
C GLU A 11 -11.47 -3.20 -1.62
N GLN A 12 -12.55 -2.42 -1.73
CA GLN A 12 -12.87 -1.39 -0.75
C GLN A 12 -13.74 -2.00 0.34
N VAL A 13 -13.34 -1.81 1.59
CA VAL A 13 -14.04 -2.32 2.75
C VAL A 13 -14.52 -1.14 3.58
N VAL A 14 -15.83 -1.02 3.71
CA VAL A 14 -16.49 -0.02 4.56
C VAL A 14 -16.73 -0.67 5.91
N GLY A 15 -16.14 -0.09 6.97
CA GLY A 15 -16.33 -0.56 8.32
C GLY A 15 -17.65 -0.09 8.93
N LEU A 16 -17.96 -0.60 10.12
CA LEU A 16 -19.16 -0.21 10.84
C LEU A 16 -19.10 1.27 11.25
N PRO A 17 -20.19 2.03 11.06
CA PRO A 17 -20.24 3.43 11.50
C PRO A 17 -20.20 3.52 13.03
N ILE A 18 -19.38 4.43 13.55
CA ILE A 18 -19.24 4.73 14.97
C ILE A 18 -19.79 6.14 15.19
N THR A 19 -20.80 6.28 16.04
CA THR A 19 -21.40 7.59 16.36
C THR A 19 -20.99 8.04 17.74
N HIS A 20 -20.45 9.25 17.87
CA HIS A 20 -20.08 9.86 19.14
C HIS A 20 -20.38 11.36 19.12
N GLN A 21 -21.14 11.87 20.10
CA GLN A 21 -21.47 13.30 20.24
C GLN A 21 -22.07 13.95 18.97
N GLY A 22 -22.93 13.25 18.24
CA GLY A 22 -23.56 13.77 17.02
C GLY A 22 -22.67 13.74 15.77
N ILE A 23 -21.44 13.22 15.91
CA ILE A 23 -20.52 12.95 14.80
C ILE A 23 -20.59 11.46 14.47
N ARG A 24 -20.87 11.11 13.22
CA ARG A 24 -20.86 9.73 12.73
C ARG A 24 -19.63 9.51 11.86
N LEU A 25 -18.77 8.61 12.31
CA LEU A 25 -17.51 8.23 11.66
C LEU A 25 -17.68 6.88 10.98
N THR A 26 -17.49 6.81 9.66
CA THR A 26 -17.49 5.56 8.91
C THR A 26 -16.08 5.30 8.36
N PRO A 27 -15.34 4.33 8.91
CA PRO A 27 -14.00 4.01 8.44
C PRO A 27 -14.06 3.34 7.07
N GLN A 28 -13.18 3.79 6.17
CA GLN A 28 -12.95 3.20 4.87
C GLN A 28 -11.55 2.62 4.81
N SER A 29 -11.45 1.39 4.33
CA SER A 29 -10.19 0.70 4.12
C SER A 29 -10.16 0.04 2.75
N GLU A 30 -8.98 -0.35 2.34
CA GLU A 30 -8.74 -1.06 1.09
C GLU A 30 -7.96 -2.34 1.41
N ALA A 31 -8.45 -3.47 0.92
CA ALA A 31 -7.75 -4.73 0.93
C ALA A 31 -7.07 -4.94 -0.43
N ILE A 32 -5.76 -5.18 -0.41
CA ILE A 32 -4.99 -5.59 -1.58
C ILE A 32 -4.64 -7.05 -1.38
N SER A 33 -5.19 -7.92 -2.22
CA SER A 33 -4.83 -9.33 -2.25
C SER A 33 -3.88 -9.59 -3.43
N LEU A 34 -2.76 -10.24 -3.12
CA LEU A 34 -1.81 -10.76 -4.09
C LEU A 34 -1.88 -12.27 -4.05
N ARG A 35 -2.23 -12.88 -5.17
CA ARG A 35 -2.16 -14.32 -5.38
C ARG A 35 -1.05 -14.61 -6.37
N TRP A 36 0.02 -15.25 -5.89
CA TRP A 36 1.15 -15.62 -6.72
C TRP A 36 1.14 -17.13 -6.97
N SER A 37 0.87 -17.54 -8.21
CA SER A 37 0.74 -18.96 -8.60
C SER A 37 1.96 -19.52 -9.34
N SER A 38 3.08 -18.80 -9.45
CA SER A 38 4.22 -19.29 -10.25
C SER A 38 5.05 -20.35 -9.49
N GLY A 39 4.79 -21.62 -9.76
CA GLY A 39 5.79 -22.71 -9.73
C GLY A 39 6.29 -23.23 -8.38
N VAL A 40 5.88 -22.67 -7.24
CA VAL A 40 6.18 -23.24 -5.91
C VAL A 40 4.98 -24.09 -5.50
N GLU A 41 5.18 -25.36 -5.13
CA GLU A 41 4.12 -26.31 -4.72
C GLU A 41 3.24 -25.79 -3.55
N SER A 42 3.63 -24.69 -2.92
CA SER A 42 2.80 -23.89 -2.01
C SER A 42 2.75 -22.45 -2.54
N GLY A 43 1.71 -22.11 -3.31
CA GLY A 43 1.50 -20.74 -3.77
C GLY A 43 1.43 -19.75 -2.61
N PHE A 44 1.96 -18.53 -2.80
CA PHE A 44 1.93 -17.48 -1.78
C PHE A 44 0.71 -16.58 -2.00
N ALA A 45 -0.09 -16.42 -0.95
CA ALA A 45 -1.20 -15.49 -0.92
C ALA A 45 -0.95 -14.46 0.19
N ALA A 46 -0.86 -13.19 -0.16
CA ALA A 46 -0.76 -12.09 0.80
C ALA A 46 -1.99 -11.21 0.71
N ILE A 47 -2.54 -10.83 1.85
CA ILE A 47 -3.66 -9.88 1.97
C ILE A 47 -3.19 -8.74 2.86
N TRP A 48 -3.29 -7.51 2.37
CA TRP A 48 -2.94 -6.31 3.09
C TRP A 48 -4.15 -5.40 3.26
N HIS A 49 -4.54 -5.13 4.49
CA HIS A 49 -5.57 -4.14 4.82
C HIS A 49 -4.92 -2.79 5.10
N ARG A 50 -5.29 -1.75 4.36
CA ARG A 50 -4.86 -0.38 4.61
C ARG A 50 -6.05 0.55 4.87
N PRO A 51 -6.04 1.38 5.93
CA PRO A 51 -6.98 2.49 6.06
C PRO A 51 -6.77 3.46 4.89
N THR A 52 -7.85 3.94 4.30
CA THR A 52 -7.79 4.88 3.18
C THR A 52 -8.44 6.21 3.51
N ALA A 53 -9.56 6.20 4.24
CA ALA A 53 -10.25 7.41 4.62
C ALA A 53 -11.22 7.20 5.80
N LEU A 54 -11.68 8.32 6.34
CA LEU A 54 -12.81 8.39 7.26
C LEU A 54 -13.90 9.25 6.60
N LEU A 55 -15.11 8.71 6.52
CA LEU A 55 -16.29 9.50 6.21
C LEU A 55 -16.84 10.06 7.52
N VAL A 56 -16.95 11.38 7.62
CA VAL A 56 -17.42 12.09 8.80
C VAL A 56 -18.74 12.75 8.45
N GLU A 57 -19.81 12.36 9.12
CA GLU A 57 -21.12 13.00 9.02
C GLU A 57 -21.34 13.82 10.31
N GLN A 58 -21.48 15.14 10.19
CA GLN A 58 -21.76 16.05 11.30
C GLN A 58 -22.71 17.16 10.81
N GLU A 59 -23.76 17.45 11.58
CA GLU A 59 -24.70 18.56 11.29
C GLU A 59 -25.34 18.52 9.88
N GLY A 60 -25.42 17.32 9.29
CA GLY A 60 -25.95 17.12 7.94
C GLY A 60 -24.92 17.31 6.81
N GLU A 61 -23.68 17.69 7.14
CA GLU A 61 -22.56 17.71 6.20
C GLU A 61 -21.76 16.40 6.25
N THR A 62 -21.33 15.96 5.06
CA THR A 62 -20.49 14.78 4.89
C THR A 62 -19.10 15.21 4.42
N SER A 63 -18.10 15.01 5.27
CA SER A 63 -16.69 15.27 5.00
C SER A 63 -15.90 13.98 4.78
N HIS A 64 -14.99 13.99 3.81
CA HIS A 64 -14.08 12.88 3.52
C HIS A 64 -12.67 13.23 3.98
N ILE A 65 -12.16 12.51 4.98
CA ILE A 65 -10.83 12.73 5.55
C ILE A 65 -9.89 11.60 5.08
N PRO A 66 -8.94 11.88 4.17
CA PRO A 66 -7.99 10.87 3.71
C PRO A 66 -6.97 10.54 4.80
N ILE A 67 -6.59 9.26 4.90
CA ILE A 67 -5.52 8.80 5.79
C ILE A 67 -4.26 8.54 4.93
N PRO A 68 -3.22 9.39 5.00
CA PRO A 68 -2.01 9.19 4.23
C PRO A 68 -1.18 8.01 4.78
N ASP A 69 -0.75 7.11 3.90
CA ASP A 69 0.12 5.97 4.24
C ASP A 69 1.59 6.40 4.25
N VAL A 70 2.01 7.01 5.36
CA VAL A 70 3.40 7.50 5.56
C VAL A 70 4.40 6.34 5.55
N THR A 71 4.04 5.19 6.13
CA THR A 71 4.91 4.01 6.20
C THR A 71 5.30 3.54 4.80
N ARG A 72 4.34 3.48 3.87
CA ARG A 72 4.61 3.11 2.48
C ARG A 72 5.52 4.11 1.77
N GLN A 73 5.36 5.41 2.03
CA GLN A 73 6.25 6.43 1.47
C GLN A 73 7.68 6.25 1.96
N VAL A 74 7.86 6.01 3.27
CA VAL A 74 9.18 5.76 3.87
C VAL A 74 9.80 4.49 3.30
N GLN A 75 9.04 3.39 3.20
CA GLN A 75 9.54 2.14 2.62
C GLN A 75 9.98 2.34 1.17
N ILE A 76 9.18 3.00 0.33
CA ILE A 76 9.54 3.29 -1.06
C ILE A 76 10.81 4.13 -1.13
N ALA A 77 10.94 5.15 -0.27
CA ALA A 77 12.14 5.98 -0.21
C ALA A 77 13.39 5.15 0.18
N LEU A 78 13.27 4.28 1.18
CA LEU A 78 14.36 3.40 1.62
C LEU A 78 14.77 2.41 0.52
N TRP A 79 13.81 1.77 -0.15
CA TRP A 79 14.08 0.87 -1.28
C TRP A 79 14.73 1.62 -2.45
N GLY A 80 14.26 2.83 -2.76
CA GLY A 80 14.86 3.69 -3.78
C GLY A 80 16.30 4.05 -3.45
N LEU A 81 16.57 4.44 -2.21
CA LEU A 81 17.90 4.79 -1.74
C LEU A 81 18.86 3.58 -1.75
N ALA A 82 18.40 2.43 -1.28
CA ALA A 82 19.16 1.18 -1.30
C ALA A 82 19.52 0.77 -2.74
N THR A 83 18.56 0.88 -3.66
CA THR A 83 18.78 0.58 -5.09
C THR A 83 19.79 1.55 -5.70
N PHE A 84 19.66 2.84 -5.43
CA PHE A 84 20.56 3.87 -5.94
C PHE A 84 22.00 3.64 -5.51
N PHE A 85 22.25 3.44 -4.20
CA PHE A 85 23.60 3.19 -3.70
C PHE A 85 24.18 1.87 -4.20
N SER A 86 23.35 0.83 -4.30
CA SER A 86 23.79 -0.47 -4.86
C SER A 86 24.25 -0.32 -6.31
N LEU A 87 23.52 0.47 -7.12
CA LEU A 87 23.88 0.72 -8.51
C LEU A 87 25.19 1.52 -8.63
N ILE A 88 25.37 2.53 -7.79
CA ILE A 88 26.63 3.29 -7.72
C ILE A 88 27.80 2.39 -7.34
N ALA A 89 27.65 1.62 -6.27
CA ALA A 89 28.70 0.71 -5.79
C ALA A 89 29.09 -0.30 -6.88
N TRP A 90 28.10 -0.86 -7.59
CA TRP A 90 28.33 -1.76 -8.71
C TRP A 90 29.06 -1.10 -9.89
N LEU A 91 28.68 0.13 -10.27
CA LEU A 91 29.36 0.89 -11.32
C LEU A 91 30.81 1.20 -10.94
N LEU A 92 31.05 1.60 -9.69
CA LEU A 92 32.40 1.88 -9.18
C LEU A 92 33.27 0.61 -9.13
N ALA A 93 32.70 -0.52 -8.70
CA ALA A 93 33.39 -1.82 -8.68
C ALA A 93 33.77 -2.26 -10.10
N ARG A 94 32.86 -2.13 -11.07
CA ARG A 94 33.15 -2.42 -12.49
C ARG A 94 34.27 -1.56 -13.05
N ARG A 95 34.30 -0.27 -12.73
CA ARG A 95 35.37 0.65 -13.18
C ARG A 95 36.74 0.27 -12.62
N ARG A 96 36.82 -0.27 -11.40
CA ARG A 96 38.08 -0.75 -10.81
C ARG A 96 38.56 -2.04 -11.47
N ALA A 97 37.65 -2.98 -11.72
CA ALA A 97 37.98 -4.25 -12.37
C ALA A 97 38.46 -4.10 -13.82
N SER A 98 38.08 -3.02 -14.52
CA SER A 98 38.56 -2.72 -15.88
C SER A 98 39.93 -2.02 -15.91
N LYS A 99 40.45 -1.55 -14.77
CA LYS A 99 41.75 -0.85 -14.66
C LYS A 99 42.83 -1.71 -13.99
N ALA A 100 42.47 -2.85 -13.42
CA ALA A 100 43.37 -3.88 -12.95
C ALA A 100 43.61 -4.90 -14.07
#